data_AF-A0AAU1AQ44-F1
#
_entry.id   AF-A0AAU1AQ44-F1
#
_cell.length_a   1.000
_cell.length_b   1.000
_cell.length_c   1.000
_cell.angle_alpha   90.00
_cell.angle_beta   90.00
_cell.angle_gamma   90.00
#
_symmetry.space_group_name_H-M   'P 1'
#
loop_
_entity.id
_entity.type
_entity.pdbx_description
1 polymer ?
#
loop_
_entity_poly.entity_id
_entity_poly.type
_entity_poly.pdbx_seq_one_letter_code
_entity_poly.pdbx_strand_id
1 'polypeptide(L)'
;MADHGGPGAHAAEATRPVEAVVREILAVVPAGCTWLLPVPDDHRAVADFRIAATSGQSHDIYGRGVDRVGARLSELYPSMVGGPLWQLYQQVLATGSSGRLADFRYVQKRTGVVADSLFDIHVHRVLGGLLVSWQRLDEDRRRMDRTELLGSLGWAEYDLASGVSQWSPGMYRIFERDPSLGPLSRAEQAAALLPDDYMLRETAWQTLDSGASSDVTVRFQAAGAVRYLRILSDVSRDANGAPLKIHAVVQDVTARVDSRTAIERLSDQLRTREMTALAEHRLAGQLQNLIQPVPRDPFPLAGLEAVVNYLPAESAARVGGDWYHAQSLPDGKVVLAVGDVAGHGLDAASGMAHLRFALVAWLSIGIRDPSVLLGHLNRLCGQLSITGTAVVAVYDPATRVLCWGRAGHMVPLLSRAGETDPLDRPPGLLLGAGDDAAYPVLAPRLSPGDLVLFYTDGLIERRAPEQDLLRQVRETLSALTATPGEQPLARLRDLLNHPSPDDDTCTLAVRVLP
;
A
#
# COMPACT_ATOMS: atom_id res chain seq x y z
N MET A 1 -7.94 87.98 -18.05
CA MET A 1 -7.13 89.18 -18.32
C MET A 1 -6.43 89.56 -17.04
N ALA A 2 -5.14 89.86 -17.16
CA ALA A 2 -4.13 89.98 -16.12
C ALA A 2 -4.49 90.92 -14.96
N ASP A 3 -4.00 90.64 -13.75
CA ASP A 3 -2.82 91.34 -13.22
C ASP A 3 -2.23 90.69 -11.94
N HIS A 4 -0.98 91.03 -11.69
CA HIS A 4 0.00 90.58 -10.71
C HIS A 4 -0.42 90.41 -9.23
N GLY A 5 0.22 89.45 -8.56
CA GLY A 5 0.25 89.32 -7.11
C GLY A 5 1.50 88.60 -6.59
N GLY A 6 2.53 89.38 -6.28
CA GLY A 6 3.42 89.31 -5.10
C GLY A 6 3.96 87.96 -4.55
N PRO A 7 5.28 87.83 -4.33
CA PRO A 7 5.95 86.64 -3.82
C PRO A 7 5.85 86.52 -2.28
N GLY A 8 5.80 85.30 -1.75
CA GLY A 8 5.92 85.12 -0.31
C GLY A 8 5.50 83.76 0.23
N ALA A 9 6.30 82.72 0.00
CA ALA A 9 6.39 81.56 0.88
C ALA A 9 7.62 80.70 0.51
N HIS A 10 8.83 81.27 0.59
CA HIS A 10 9.99 80.44 0.89
C HIS A 10 9.85 79.99 2.35
N ALA A 11 9.03 78.97 2.56
CA ALA A 11 9.07 78.17 3.78
C ALA A 11 10.46 77.53 3.83
N ALA A 12 11.18 77.82 4.91
CA ALA A 12 12.47 77.26 5.21
C ALA A 12 12.45 75.73 5.01
N GLU A 13 13.23 75.23 4.05
CA GLU A 13 13.71 73.86 4.07
C GLU A 13 14.55 73.71 5.34
N ALA A 14 13.89 73.32 6.43
CA ALA A 14 14.57 72.82 7.61
C ALA A 14 15.54 71.74 7.13
N THR A 15 16.82 71.98 7.33
CA THR A 15 17.93 71.14 6.88
C THR A 15 17.62 69.70 7.31
N ARG A 16 17.24 68.83 6.37
CA ARG A 16 16.92 67.43 6.71
C ARG A 16 18.17 66.83 7.37
N PRO A 17 18.04 66.20 8.55
CA PRO A 17 19.20 65.59 9.20
C PRO A 17 19.79 64.54 8.27
N VAL A 18 21.11 64.58 8.05
CA VAL A 18 21.85 63.72 7.10
C VAL A 18 21.50 62.24 7.26
N GLU A 19 21.26 61.78 8.49
CA GLU A 19 20.86 60.40 8.79
C GLU A 19 19.53 60.01 8.13
N ALA A 20 18.56 60.92 8.02
CA ALA A 20 17.28 60.66 7.37
C ALA A 20 17.45 60.42 5.86
N VAL A 21 18.33 61.20 5.21
CA VAL A 21 18.64 61.05 3.77
C VAL A 21 19.36 59.72 3.51
N VAL A 22 20.35 59.36 4.33
CA VAL A 22 21.08 58.09 4.15
C VAL A 22 20.16 56.88 4.37
N ARG A 23 19.21 56.96 5.32
CA ARG A 23 18.21 55.89 5.52
C ARG A 23 17.31 55.71 4.30
N GLU A 24 16.83 56.80 3.70
CA GLU A 24 15.99 56.75 2.49
C GLU A 24 16.75 56.12 1.31
N ILE A 25 18.03 56.48 1.12
CA ILE A 25 18.87 55.90 0.08
C ILE A 25 19.10 54.40 0.32
N LEU A 26 19.51 53.99 1.53
CA LEU A 26 19.78 52.57 1.79
C LEU A 26 18.51 51.72 1.76
N ALA A 27 17.34 52.27 2.06
CA ALA A 27 16.08 51.55 1.99
C ALA A 27 15.79 50.96 0.59
N VAL A 28 16.27 51.60 -0.48
CA VAL A 28 16.07 51.16 -1.88
C VAL A 28 17.25 50.38 -2.47
N VAL A 29 18.37 50.24 -1.75
CA VAL A 29 19.55 49.51 -2.25
C VAL A 29 19.32 47.99 -2.10
N PRO A 30 19.36 47.20 -3.20
CA PRO A 30 19.11 45.76 -3.18
C PRO A 30 20.33 44.93 -2.74
N ALA A 31 21.28 45.55 -2.04
CA ALA A 31 22.52 44.93 -1.59
C ALA A 31 22.70 45.09 -0.08
N GLY A 32 23.47 44.19 0.55
CA GLY A 32 23.79 44.23 1.96
C GLY A 32 24.67 45.44 2.28
N CYS A 33 24.07 46.54 2.74
CA CYS A 33 24.78 47.79 3.00
C CYS A 33 24.41 48.34 4.37
N THR A 34 25.39 48.73 5.18
CA THR A 34 25.18 49.28 6.52
C THR A 34 26.06 50.51 6.72
N TRP A 35 25.45 51.62 7.14
CA TRP A 35 26.14 52.84 7.49
C TRP A 35 26.32 52.95 9.01
N LEU A 36 27.57 53.11 9.42
CA LEU A 36 28.04 53.07 10.80
C LEU A 36 28.56 54.44 11.21
N LEU A 37 28.13 54.94 12.38
CA LEU A 37 28.64 56.18 12.96
C LEU A 37 29.52 55.86 14.18
N PRO A 38 30.71 56.48 14.29
CA PRO A 38 31.60 56.24 15.42
C PRO A 38 30.98 56.78 16.72
N VAL A 39 31.12 56.02 17.79
CA VAL A 39 30.75 56.39 19.16
C VAL A 39 32.06 56.57 19.94
N PRO A 40 32.45 57.82 20.27
CA PRO A 40 33.68 58.06 20.99
C PRO A 40 33.59 57.65 22.47
N ASP A 41 34.71 57.28 23.08
CA ASP A 41 34.89 57.19 24.54
C ASP A 41 35.15 58.58 25.17
N ASP A 42 35.30 58.59 26.49
CA ASP A 42 35.62 59.77 27.30
C ASP A 42 36.96 60.44 26.92
N HIS A 43 37.83 59.73 26.17
CA HIS A 43 39.10 60.22 25.66
C HIS A 43 39.04 60.64 24.18
N ARG A 44 37.84 60.72 23.59
CA ARG A 44 37.57 61.04 22.17
C ARG A 44 38.13 60.01 21.17
N ALA A 45 38.56 58.83 21.62
CA ALA A 45 38.89 57.72 20.73
C ALA A 45 37.61 56.95 20.37
N VAL A 46 37.57 56.29 19.21
CA VAL A 46 36.37 55.55 18.79
C VAL A 46 36.24 54.25 19.58
N ALA A 47 35.30 54.24 20.52
CA ALA A 47 35.01 53.10 21.40
C ALA A 47 34.11 52.07 20.73
N ASP A 48 33.16 52.54 19.91
CA ASP A 48 32.18 51.68 19.24
C ASP A 48 31.67 52.30 17.93
N PHE A 49 30.79 51.57 17.25
CA PHE A 49 30.04 52.05 16.10
C PHE A 49 28.54 51.80 16.30
N ARG A 50 27.73 52.82 16.07
CA ARG A 50 26.27 52.73 16.02
C ARG A 50 25.81 52.49 14.60
N ILE A 51 24.89 51.57 14.39
CA ILE A 51 24.22 51.38 13.09
C ILE A 51 23.25 52.54 12.87
N ALA A 52 23.57 53.45 11.95
CA ALA A 52 22.77 54.64 11.67
C ALA A 52 21.75 54.39 10.55
N ALA A 53 22.10 53.53 9.60
CA ALA A 53 21.21 53.06 8.53
C ALA A 53 21.66 51.69 8.02
N THR A 54 20.74 50.89 7.48
CA THR A 54 21.06 49.62 6.80
C THR A 54 20.07 49.40 5.67
N SER A 55 20.44 48.60 4.67
CA SER A 55 19.56 48.30 3.55
C SER A 55 18.30 47.57 3.97
N GLY A 56 17.18 47.92 3.34
CA GLY A 56 15.85 47.40 3.69
C GLY A 56 15.58 45.98 3.18
N GLN A 57 16.30 45.55 2.15
CA GLN A 57 16.10 44.26 1.48
C GLN A 57 17.17 43.21 1.80
N SER A 58 18.05 43.47 2.77
CA SER A 58 19.11 42.54 3.15
C SER A 58 19.13 42.31 4.66
N HIS A 59 19.30 41.06 5.06
CA HIS A 59 19.32 40.63 6.45
C HIS A 59 20.73 40.16 6.83
N ASP A 60 21.15 40.41 8.07
CA ASP A 60 22.41 39.84 8.55
C ASP A 60 22.33 38.31 8.71
N ILE A 61 23.44 37.75 9.15
CA ILE A 61 23.60 36.33 9.47
C ILE A 61 22.64 35.79 10.54
N TYR A 62 21.99 36.67 11.31
CA TYR A 62 20.99 36.33 12.33
C TYR A 62 19.56 36.59 11.84
N GLY A 63 19.37 36.94 10.56
CA GLY A 63 18.06 37.25 9.97
C GLY A 63 17.53 38.63 10.35
N ARG A 64 18.38 39.52 10.87
CA ARG A 64 17.99 40.89 11.31
C ARG A 64 18.18 41.88 10.17
N GLY A 65 17.18 42.69 9.90
CA GLY A 65 17.13 43.72 8.87
C GLY A 65 17.32 45.12 9.46
N VAL A 66 16.32 45.99 9.29
CA VAL A 66 16.31 47.39 9.78
C VAL A 66 16.12 47.54 11.29
N ASP A 67 15.71 46.48 11.98
CA ASP A 67 15.57 46.39 13.44
C ASP A 67 16.88 46.62 14.21
N ARG A 68 18.02 46.52 13.52
CA ARG A 68 19.35 46.79 14.07
C ARG A 68 19.71 48.28 14.14
N VAL A 69 18.96 49.14 13.46
CA VAL A 69 19.26 50.58 13.42
C VAL A 69 19.13 51.17 14.82
N GLY A 70 20.18 51.87 15.26
CA GLY A 70 20.29 52.46 16.60
C GLY A 70 21.14 51.63 17.57
N ALA A 71 21.32 50.34 17.33
CA ALA A 71 22.13 49.48 18.18
C ALA A 71 23.64 49.65 17.95
N ARG A 72 24.43 49.26 18.95
CA ARG A 72 25.90 49.26 18.87
C ARG A 72 26.44 47.96 18.28
N LEU A 73 27.54 48.03 17.53
CA LEU A 73 28.17 46.84 16.96
C LEU A 73 28.70 45.89 18.03
N SER A 74 29.27 46.41 19.12
CA SER A 74 29.76 45.56 20.21
C SER A 74 28.65 44.74 20.89
N GLU A 75 27.42 45.27 20.94
CA GLU A 75 26.25 44.60 21.51
C GLU A 75 25.72 43.50 20.57
N LEU A 76 25.57 43.84 19.28
CA LEU A 76 25.00 42.92 18.30
C LEU A 76 25.98 41.86 17.81
N TYR A 77 27.28 42.18 17.81
CA TYR A 77 28.35 41.32 17.32
C TYR A 77 29.63 41.42 18.18
N PRO A 78 29.58 40.97 19.44
CA PRO A 78 30.72 41.07 20.36
C PRO A 78 32.01 40.43 19.81
N SER A 79 31.87 39.35 19.04
CA SER A 79 33.00 38.62 18.43
C SER A 79 33.71 39.37 17.30
N MET A 80 33.14 40.45 16.77
CA MET A 80 33.80 41.27 15.76
C MET A 80 34.76 42.29 16.37
N VAL A 81 34.54 42.70 17.63
CA VAL A 81 35.34 43.72 18.31
C VAL A 81 36.78 43.24 18.45
N GLY A 82 37.73 44.05 17.99
CA GLY A 82 39.16 43.72 17.99
C GLY A 82 39.61 42.76 16.87
N GLY A 83 38.68 42.20 16.08
CA GLY A 83 38.98 41.33 14.94
C GLY A 83 39.41 42.09 13.67
N PRO A 84 39.73 41.37 12.58
CA PRO A 84 40.25 41.97 11.34
C PRO A 84 39.33 43.03 10.73
N LEU A 85 38.01 42.80 10.76
CA LEU A 85 37.02 43.75 10.25
C LEU A 85 36.92 45.01 11.11
N TRP A 86 37.07 44.89 12.43
CA TRP A 86 37.09 46.03 13.35
C TRP A 86 38.33 46.89 13.16
N GLN A 87 39.50 46.26 13.00
CA GLN A 87 40.74 46.95 12.68
C GLN A 87 40.62 47.69 11.35
N LEU A 88 39.96 47.08 10.35
CA LEU A 88 39.69 47.74 9.08
C LEU A 88 38.80 48.97 9.24
N TYR A 89 37.75 48.91 10.07
CA TYR A 89 36.89 50.06 10.36
C TYR A 89 37.67 51.22 10.97
N GLN A 90 38.49 50.94 11.99
CA GLN A 90 39.33 51.95 12.64
C GLN A 90 40.33 52.57 11.67
N GLN A 91 40.98 51.73 10.83
CA GLN A 91 41.91 52.18 9.81
C GLN A 91 41.24 53.09 8.78
N VAL A 92 40.14 52.65 8.16
CA VAL A 92 39.42 53.42 7.13
C VAL A 92 38.90 54.75 7.70
N LEU A 93 38.45 54.76 8.96
CA LEU A 93 37.98 55.99 9.60
C LEU A 93 39.12 56.98 9.87
N ALA A 94 40.28 56.49 10.30
CA ALA A 94 41.45 57.32 10.61
C ALA A 94 42.15 57.86 9.35
N THR A 95 42.34 57.02 8.33
CA THR A 95 43.09 57.38 7.12
C THR A 95 42.21 57.98 6.02
N GLY A 96 40.92 57.63 5.99
CA GLY A 96 40.00 57.98 4.91
C GLY A 96 40.14 57.12 3.65
N SER A 97 41.13 56.21 3.58
CA SER A 97 41.28 55.29 2.45
C SER A 97 40.29 54.12 2.55
N SER A 98 39.64 53.74 1.45
CA SER A 98 38.73 52.57 1.42
C SER A 98 39.45 51.24 1.64
N GLY A 99 38.74 50.26 2.20
CA GLY A 99 39.27 48.92 2.49
C GLY A 99 38.37 47.79 1.97
N ARG A 100 38.95 46.61 1.78
CA ARG A 100 38.23 45.37 1.39
C ARG A 100 38.75 44.18 2.17
N LEU A 101 37.87 43.28 2.58
CA LEU A 101 38.17 41.93 3.05
C LEU A 101 37.46 40.92 2.16
N ALA A 102 38.22 40.27 1.28
CA ALA A 102 37.75 39.11 0.53
C ALA A 102 37.76 37.87 1.42
N ASP A 103 36.81 36.96 1.21
CA ASP A 103 36.69 35.68 1.93
C ASP A 103 36.68 35.81 3.46
N PHE A 104 36.12 36.90 3.98
CA PHE A 104 36.00 37.13 5.41
C PHE A 104 35.14 36.05 6.06
N ARG A 105 35.76 35.28 6.96
CA ARG A 105 35.09 34.23 7.72
C ARG A 105 34.54 34.79 9.01
N TYR A 106 33.23 34.66 9.18
CA TYR A 106 32.58 34.94 10.44
C TYR A 106 32.10 33.63 11.06
N VAL A 107 32.71 33.26 12.20
CA VAL A 107 32.35 32.06 12.96
C VAL A 107 31.27 32.42 13.97
N GLN A 108 30.10 31.81 13.82
CA GLN A 108 29.04 31.91 14.81
C GLN A 108 29.40 31.12 16.08
N LYS A 109 29.34 31.77 17.24
CA LYS A 109 29.42 31.11 18.55
C LYS A 109 28.05 31.16 19.23
N ARG A 110 27.16 30.22 18.90
CA ARG A 110 25.98 29.89 19.72
C ARG A 110 26.14 28.46 20.24
N THR A 111 25.58 28.17 21.42
CA THR A 111 25.54 26.81 21.98
C THR A 111 24.85 25.86 20.99
N GLY A 112 25.63 24.95 20.40
CA GLY A 112 25.14 23.85 19.55
C GLY A 112 25.16 24.07 18.03
N VAL A 113 25.53 25.26 17.51
CA VAL A 113 25.62 25.50 16.06
C VAL A 113 26.91 26.27 15.74
N VAL A 114 27.81 25.65 15.00
CA VAL A 114 28.95 26.32 14.34
C VAL A 114 28.57 26.54 12.88
N ALA A 115 28.04 27.72 12.57
CA ALA A 115 27.92 28.16 11.19
C ALA A 115 29.14 29.03 10.85
N ASP A 116 29.98 28.53 9.96
CA ASP A 116 31.04 29.31 9.31
C ASP A 116 30.42 29.93 8.06
N SER A 117 30.36 31.26 7.99
CA SER A 117 29.83 31.98 6.83
C SER A 117 30.88 32.90 6.23
N LEU A 118 30.88 32.93 4.90
CA LEU A 118 31.91 33.56 4.09
C LEU A 118 31.35 34.81 3.41
N PHE A 119 32.04 35.94 3.60
CA PHE A 119 31.62 37.25 3.12
C PHE A 119 32.71 37.91 2.29
N ASP A 120 32.29 38.66 1.27
CA ASP A 120 33.13 39.70 0.67
C ASP A 120 32.66 41.06 1.21
N ILE A 121 33.56 41.84 1.80
CA ILE A 121 33.22 43.07 2.54
C ILE A 121 34.04 44.26 2.01
N HIS A 122 33.37 45.37 1.73
CA HIS A 122 33.98 46.64 1.37
C HIS A 122 33.60 47.73 2.38
N VAL A 123 34.55 48.62 2.69
CA VAL A 123 34.40 49.67 3.69
C VAL A 123 34.88 51.00 3.13
N HIS A 124 34.02 52.01 3.17
CA HIS A 124 34.29 53.36 2.68
C HIS A 124 33.94 54.41 3.73
N ARG A 125 34.73 55.48 3.86
CA ARG A 125 34.39 56.61 4.75
C ARG A 125 33.40 57.55 4.05
N VAL A 126 32.22 57.75 4.64
CA VAL A 126 31.13 58.54 4.06
C VAL A 126 30.43 59.36 5.13
N LEU A 127 30.31 60.67 4.92
CA LEU A 127 29.52 61.60 5.75
C LEU A 127 29.82 61.51 7.26
N GLY A 128 31.12 61.42 7.61
CA GLY A 128 31.57 61.32 9.01
C GLY A 128 31.47 59.92 9.64
N GLY A 129 30.95 58.93 8.90
CA GLY A 129 30.87 57.52 9.29
C GLY A 129 31.52 56.57 8.28
N LEU A 130 31.17 55.29 8.36
CA LEU A 130 31.62 54.21 7.48
C LEU A 130 30.43 53.57 6.77
N LEU A 131 30.47 53.49 5.45
CA LEU A 131 29.57 52.67 4.65
C LEU A 131 30.22 51.30 4.41
N VAL A 132 29.57 50.25 4.89
CA VAL A 132 30.02 48.86 4.78
C VAL A 132 29.07 48.12 3.84
N SER A 133 29.56 47.63 2.71
CA SER A 133 28.82 46.71 1.84
C SER A 133 29.36 45.30 1.99
N TRP A 134 28.47 44.31 1.93
CA TRP A 134 28.80 42.91 2.11
C TRP A 134 27.94 42.00 1.22
N GLN A 135 28.53 40.89 0.77
CA GLN A 135 27.83 39.81 0.05
C GLN A 135 28.15 38.47 0.70
N ARG A 136 27.10 37.66 0.94
CA ARG A 136 27.22 36.31 1.49
C ARG A 136 27.46 35.31 0.35
N LEU A 137 28.45 34.44 0.47
CA LEU A 137 28.91 33.55 -0.61
C LEU A 137 28.54 32.05 -0.42
N ASP A 138 28.04 31.64 0.74
CA ASP A 138 27.88 30.23 1.12
C ASP A 138 26.46 29.63 0.97
N GLU A 139 25.42 30.45 0.83
CA GLU A 139 24.02 29.98 0.90
C GLU A 139 23.55 29.26 -0.37
N ASP A 140 23.85 29.79 -1.55
CA ASP A 140 23.46 29.19 -2.82
C ASP A 140 24.22 27.88 -3.10
N ARG A 141 25.50 27.84 -2.71
CA ARG A 141 26.33 26.64 -2.84
C ARG A 141 25.82 25.48 -2.00
N ARG A 142 25.44 25.74 -0.74
CA ARG A 142 24.85 24.71 0.16
C ARG A 142 23.49 24.21 -0.35
N ARG A 143 22.66 25.10 -0.91
CA ARG A 143 21.37 24.71 -1.52
C ARG A 143 21.58 23.80 -2.73
N MET A 144 22.57 24.10 -3.57
CA MET A 144 22.92 23.28 -4.74
C MET A 144 23.45 21.90 -4.31
N ASP A 145 24.41 21.85 -3.39
CA ASP A 145 25.00 20.59 -2.90
C ASP A 145 23.95 19.66 -2.27
N ARG A 146 22.96 20.24 -1.58
CA ARG A 146 21.85 19.50 -0.95
C ARG A 146 20.83 19.00 -1.98
N THR A 147 20.57 19.78 -3.04
CA THR A 147 19.71 19.36 -4.16
C THR A 147 20.34 18.21 -4.93
N GLU A 148 21.65 18.29 -5.19
CA GLU A 148 22.44 17.22 -5.78
C GLU A 148 22.37 15.94 -4.95
N LEU A 149 22.53 16.05 -3.63
CA LEU A 149 22.49 14.89 -2.74
C LEU A 149 21.10 14.24 -2.69
N LEU A 150 20.03 15.01 -2.51
CA LEU A 150 18.67 14.48 -2.36
C LEU A 150 18.10 13.93 -3.67
N GLY A 151 18.48 14.52 -4.80
CA GLY A 151 18.03 14.09 -6.12
C GLY A 151 18.89 12.99 -6.75
N SER A 152 20.00 12.60 -6.10
CA SER A 152 21.08 11.81 -6.72
C SER A 152 21.52 12.41 -8.05
N LEU A 153 21.68 13.74 -8.07
CA LEU A 153 22.03 14.53 -9.24
C LEU A 153 23.51 14.92 -9.19
N GLY A 154 24.10 15.09 -10.37
CA GLY A 154 25.36 15.78 -10.58
C GLY A 154 25.30 16.51 -11.91
N TRP A 155 25.91 17.68 -11.99
CA TRP A 155 26.13 18.36 -13.26
C TRP A 155 27.59 18.22 -13.74
N ALA A 156 27.76 18.27 -15.05
CA ALA A 156 29.04 18.34 -15.73
C ALA A 156 29.00 19.40 -16.83
N GLU A 157 30.12 20.09 -17.01
CA GLU A 157 30.36 20.95 -18.16
C GLU A 157 31.51 20.40 -18.98
N TYR A 158 31.34 20.38 -20.30
CA TYR A 158 32.37 19.95 -21.24
C TYR A 158 32.69 21.08 -22.20
N ASP A 159 33.93 21.58 -22.16
CA ASP A 159 34.40 22.59 -23.09
C ASP A 159 34.89 21.93 -24.39
N LEU A 160 34.22 22.23 -25.50
CA LEU A 160 34.48 21.59 -26.78
C LEU A 160 35.79 22.05 -27.43
N ALA A 161 36.26 23.25 -27.09
CA ALA A 161 37.48 23.84 -27.64
C ALA A 161 38.74 23.31 -26.94
N SER A 162 38.71 23.23 -25.61
CA SER A 162 39.84 22.76 -24.79
C SER A 162 39.80 21.27 -24.49
N GLY A 163 38.64 20.63 -24.62
CA GLY A 163 38.42 19.23 -24.27
C GLY A 163 38.39 18.96 -22.76
N VAL A 164 38.36 20.00 -21.94
CA VAL A 164 38.36 19.89 -20.47
C VAL A 164 36.92 19.71 -19.97
N SER A 165 36.74 18.76 -19.06
CA SER A 165 35.49 18.55 -18.33
C SER A 165 35.57 19.16 -16.93
N GLN A 166 34.47 19.69 -16.43
CA GLN A 166 34.30 20.09 -15.05
C GLN A 166 33.11 19.34 -14.45
N TRP A 167 33.27 18.81 -13.24
CA TRP A 167 32.25 18.04 -12.53
C TRP A 167 31.88 18.70 -11.21
N SER A 168 30.59 18.66 -10.91
CA SER A 168 30.04 18.88 -9.56
C SER A 168 30.46 17.80 -8.56
N PRO A 169 30.39 18.07 -7.24
CA PRO A 169 30.51 17.03 -6.22
C PRO A 169 29.52 15.86 -6.41
N GLY A 170 28.30 16.13 -6.89
CA GLY A 170 27.30 15.12 -7.25
C GLY A 170 27.78 14.09 -8.27
N MET A 171 28.49 14.52 -9.32
CA MET A 171 29.03 13.61 -10.33
C MET A 171 30.04 12.61 -9.75
N TYR A 172 30.94 13.06 -8.87
CA TYR A 172 31.89 12.17 -8.20
C TYR A 172 31.18 11.14 -7.32
N ARG A 173 30.05 11.48 -6.69
CA ARG A 173 29.23 10.53 -5.92
C ARG A 173 28.53 9.51 -6.82
N ILE A 174 27.94 9.94 -7.94
CA ILE A 174 27.24 9.04 -8.89
C ILE A 174 28.18 7.96 -9.42
N PHE A 175 29.41 8.34 -9.76
CA PHE A 175 30.41 7.42 -10.27
C PHE A 175 31.29 6.77 -9.18
N GLU A 176 31.04 7.08 -7.90
CA GLU A 176 31.85 6.67 -6.75
C GLU A 176 33.36 6.85 -6.99
N ARG A 177 33.72 8.01 -7.53
CA ARG A 177 35.09 8.34 -7.95
C ARG A 177 35.74 9.32 -6.98
N ASP A 178 37.01 9.10 -6.67
CA ASP A 178 37.83 10.04 -5.91
C ASP A 178 38.00 11.36 -6.69
N PRO A 179 37.61 12.52 -6.11
CA PRO A 179 37.77 13.83 -6.75
C PRO A 179 39.21 14.17 -7.16
N SER A 180 40.22 13.59 -6.50
CA SER A 180 41.64 13.80 -6.83
C SER A 180 42.03 13.24 -8.20
N LEU A 181 41.28 12.27 -8.72
CA LEU A 181 41.47 11.68 -10.06
C LEU A 181 40.84 12.51 -11.18
N GLY A 182 40.13 13.58 -10.85
CA GLY A 182 39.41 14.43 -11.79
C GLY A 182 38.24 13.72 -12.52
N PRO A 183 37.56 14.42 -13.44
CA PRO A 183 36.46 13.87 -14.24
C PRO A 183 36.89 12.68 -15.12
N LEU A 184 35.94 11.82 -15.46
CA LEU A 184 36.21 10.73 -16.41
C LEU A 184 36.60 11.29 -17.78
N SER A 185 37.67 10.76 -18.36
CA SER A 185 38.06 11.02 -19.74
C SER A 185 37.03 10.43 -20.73
N ARG A 186 37.04 10.91 -21.98
CA ARG A 186 36.17 10.36 -23.04
C ARG A 186 36.34 8.84 -23.23
N ALA A 187 37.56 8.34 -23.11
CA ALA A 187 37.84 6.91 -23.24
C ALA A 187 37.26 6.10 -22.08
N GLU A 188 37.40 6.59 -20.84
CA GLU A 188 36.79 5.95 -19.67
C GLU A 188 35.26 6.01 -19.71
N GLN A 189 34.66 7.13 -20.15
CA GLN A 189 33.22 7.25 -20.32
C GLN A 189 32.69 6.26 -21.37
N ALA A 190 33.38 6.14 -22.52
CA ALA A 190 33.01 5.20 -23.57
C ALA A 190 33.14 3.74 -23.11
N ALA A 191 34.17 3.42 -22.32
CA ALA A 191 34.37 2.08 -21.77
C ALA A 191 33.35 1.71 -20.68
N ALA A 192 32.85 2.70 -19.94
CA ALA A 192 31.86 2.49 -18.89
C ALA A 192 30.42 2.34 -19.42
N LEU A 193 30.10 2.90 -20.60
CA LEU A 193 28.77 2.76 -21.20
C LEU A 193 28.55 1.32 -21.69
N LEU A 194 27.38 0.74 -21.40
CA LEU A 194 27.05 -0.60 -21.90
C LEU A 194 26.88 -0.60 -23.43
N PRO A 195 27.37 -1.63 -24.16
CA PRO A 195 27.34 -1.66 -25.63
C PRO A 195 25.95 -1.49 -26.25
N ASP A 196 24.93 -2.07 -25.63
CA ASP A 196 23.53 -1.98 -26.10
C ASP A 196 23.00 -0.53 -26.11
N ASP A 197 23.59 0.35 -25.29
CA ASP A 197 23.13 1.73 -25.12
C ASP A 197 23.93 2.72 -25.99
N TYR A 198 24.85 2.24 -26.84
CA TYR A 198 25.64 3.08 -27.75
C TYR A 198 24.77 3.85 -28.74
N MET A 199 23.68 3.23 -29.23
CA MET A 199 22.76 3.90 -30.15
C MET A 199 22.03 5.06 -29.46
N LEU A 200 21.64 4.90 -28.19
CA LEU A 200 21.00 5.98 -27.42
C LEU A 200 21.95 7.16 -27.22
N ARG A 201 23.24 6.91 -26.97
CA ARG A 201 24.27 7.96 -26.90
C ARG A 201 24.42 8.68 -28.24
N GLU A 202 24.46 7.95 -29.35
CA GLU A 202 24.60 8.55 -30.69
C GLU A 202 23.40 9.45 -31.04
N THR A 203 22.18 8.99 -30.75
CA THR A 203 20.96 9.79 -30.92
C THR A 203 20.97 11.04 -30.04
N ALA A 204 21.49 10.94 -28.81
CA ALA A 204 21.66 12.09 -27.93
C ALA A 204 22.59 13.15 -28.56
N TRP A 205 23.74 12.72 -29.11
CA TRP A 205 24.68 13.62 -29.80
C TRP A 205 24.06 14.31 -31.02
N GLN A 206 23.34 13.58 -31.86
CA GLN A 206 22.65 14.15 -33.02
C GLN A 206 21.60 15.20 -32.61
N THR A 207 20.89 14.95 -31.51
CA THR A 207 19.90 15.90 -30.96
C THR A 207 20.57 17.21 -30.55
N LEU A 208 21.70 17.12 -29.84
CA LEU A 208 22.50 18.27 -29.44
C LEU A 208 23.05 19.07 -30.64
N ASP A 209 23.48 18.39 -31.69
CA ASP A 209 24.02 19.03 -32.90
C ASP A 209 22.96 19.83 -33.66
N SER A 210 21.70 19.38 -33.64
CA SER A 210 20.56 20.12 -34.18
C SER A 210 20.12 21.33 -33.33
N GLY A 211 20.73 21.52 -32.14
CA GLY A 211 20.43 22.64 -31.25
C GLY A 211 19.31 22.38 -30.23
N ALA A 212 18.79 21.16 -30.15
CA ALA A 212 17.81 20.75 -29.15
C ALA A 212 18.49 20.16 -27.90
N SER A 213 17.81 20.19 -26.76
CA SER A 213 18.24 19.49 -25.54
C SER A 213 18.01 17.99 -25.66
N SER A 214 18.94 17.19 -25.16
CA SER A 214 18.83 15.72 -25.10
C SER A 214 18.36 15.25 -23.71
N ASP A 215 17.54 14.20 -23.67
CA ASP A 215 17.13 13.48 -22.46
C ASP A 215 17.19 11.98 -22.74
N VAL A 216 18.19 11.29 -22.20
CA VAL A 216 18.37 9.85 -22.41
C VAL A 216 18.63 9.15 -21.10
N THR A 217 18.14 7.92 -20.95
CA THR A 217 18.53 7.04 -19.85
C THR A 217 19.39 5.92 -20.39
N VAL A 218 20.61 5.80 -19.87
CA VAL A 218 21.63 4.87 -20.33
C VAL A 218 22.26 4.14 -19.15
N ARG A 219 22.80 2.96 -19.40
CA ARG A 219 23.41 2.10 -18.40
C ARG A 219 24.92 2.27 -18.41
N PHE A 220 25.48 2.58 -17.25
CA PHE A 220 26.92 2.69 -17.03
C PHE A 220 27.39 1.61 -16.05
N GLN A 221 28.52 0.99 -16.35
CA GLN A 221 29.28 0.19 -15.40
C GLN A 221 30.09 1.13 -14.50
N ALA A 222 29.71 1.23 -13.23
CA ALA A 222 30.38 2.07 -12.23
C ALA A 222 30.51 1.31 -10.91
N ALA A 223 31.70 1.33 -10.30
CA ALA A 223 31.99 0.66 -9.03
C ALA A 223 31.59 -0.83 -8.97
N GLY A 224 31.68 -1.53 -10.10
CA GLY A 224 31.36 -2.96 -10.18
C GLY A 224 29.87 -3.31 -10.36
N ALA A 225 28.99 -2.30 -10.44
CA ALA A 225 27.56 -2.50 -10.71
C ALA A 225 27.09 -1.70 -11.94
N VAL A 226 25.96 -2.10 -12.51
CA VAL A 226 25.29 -1.34 -13.57
C VAL A 226 24.43 -0.27 -12.91
N ARG A 227 24.62 0.98 -13.30
CA ARG A 227 23.79 2.13 -12.91
C ARG A 227 22.99 2.64 -14.08
N TYR A 228 21.73 2.99 -13.83
CA TYR A 228 20.87 3.68 -14.79
C TYR A 228 21.01 5.18 -14.59
N LEU A 229 21.61 5.87 -15.56
CA LEU A 229 21.85 7.29 -15.52
C LEU A 229 20.94 7.99 -16.52
N ARG A 230 20.05 8.86 -16.02
CA ARG A 230 19.30 9.78 -16.87
C ARG A 230 20.15 11.03 -17.08
N ILE A 231 20.48 11.31 -18.33
CA ILE A 231 21.35 12.39 -18.75
C ILE A 231 20.52 13.39 -19.53
N LEU A 232 20.37 14.57 -18.95
CA LEU A 232 19.82 15.76 -19.59
C LEU A 232 20.99 16.60 -20.08
N SER A 233 21.01 17.02 -21.33
CA SER A 233 22.13 17.81 -21.87
C SER A 233 21.68 18.88 -22.85
N ASP A 234 22.42 19.98 -22.90
CA ASP A 234 22.25 21.10 -23.83
C ASP A 234 23.62 21.68 -24.24
N VAL A 235 23.64 22.43 -25.35
CA VAL A 235 24.88 22.96 -25.94
C VAL A 235 24.78 24.48 -26.08
N SER A 236 25.75 25.18 -25.51
CA SER A 236 25.97 26.60 -25.76
C SER A 236 26.77 26.80 -27.05
N ARG A 237 26.44 27.86 -27.80
CA ARG A 237 27.05 28.18 -29.11
C ARG A 237 27.61 29.59 -29.11
N ASP A 238 28.63 29.81 -29.93
CA ASP A 238 29.20 31.14 -30.15
C ASP A 238 28.32 32.00 -31.06
N ALA A 239 28.74 33.26 -31.30
CA ALA A 239 28.02 34.20 -32.16
C ALA A 239 27.89 33.75 -33.63
N ASN A 240 28.70 32.76 -34.06
CA ASN A 240 28.67 32.19 -35.40
C ASN A 240 27.88 30.86 -35.45
N GLY A 241 27.28 30.44 -34.35
CA GLY A 241 26.50 29.21 -34.23
C GLY A 241 27.32 27.94 -34.00
N ALA A 242 28.64 28.05 -33.83
CA ALA A 242 29.51 26.91 -33.55
C ALA A 242 29.38 26.48 -32.08
N PRO A 243 29.33 25.17 -31.78
CA PRO A 243 29.16 24.67 -30.42
C PRO A 243 30.41 24.93 -29.56
N LEU A 244 30.21 25.51 -28.38
CA LEU A 244 31.27 25.97 -27.46
C LEU A 244 31.39 25.06 -26.23
N LYS A 245 30.28 24.84 -25.51
CA LYS A 245 30.25 24.00 -24.31
C LYS A 245 28.99 23.16 -24.25
N ILE A 246 29.11 21.96 -23.68
CA ILE A 246 27.98 21.10 -23.35
C ILE A 246 27.75 21.20 -21.85
N HIS A 247 26.52 21.46 -21.44
CA HIS A 247 26.09 21.35 -20.06
C HIS A 247 25.26 20.07 -19.93
N ALA A 248 25.50 19.30 -18.87
CA ALA A 248 24.79 18.06 -18.62
C ALA A 248 24.39 17.96 -17.15
N VAL A 249 23.16 17.51 -16.89
CA VAL A 249 22.69 17.08 -15.58
C VAL A 249 22.44 15.58 -15.65
N VAL A 250 23.10 14.85 -14.77
CA VAL A 250 23.03 13.40 -14.65
C VAL A 250 22.30 13.05 -13.36
N GLN A 251 21.30 12.19 -13.47
CA GLN A 251 20.59 11.62 -12.33
C GLN A 251 20.83 10.12 -12.26
N ASP A 252 21.25 9.61 -11.11
CA ASP A 252 21.22 8.17 -10.84
C ASP A 252 19.79 7.74 -10.54
N VAL A 253 19.18 7.02 -11.47
CA VAL A 253 17.80 6.50 -11.37
C VAL A 253 17.77 4.99 -11.11
N THR A 254 18.91 4.37 -10.74
CA THR A 254 19.05 2.92 -10.53
C THR A 254 18.04 2.40 -9.51
N ALA A 255 17.99 2.99 -8.31
CA ALA A 255 17.06 2.59 -7.27
C ALA A 255 15.58 2.67 -7.70
N ARG A 256 15.25 3.64 -8.56
CA ARG A 256 13.89 3.81 -9.10
C ARG A 256 13.55 2.74 -10.13
N VAL A 257 14.47 2.43 -11.03
CA VAL A 257 14.31 1.34 -12.02
C VAL A 257 14.18 0.01 -11.30
N ASP A 258 15.07 -0.28 -10.35
CA ASP A 258 15.06 -1.53 -9.58
C ASP A 258 13.74 -1.72 -8.82
N SER A 259 13.27 -0.67 -8.13
CA SER A 259 11.99 -0.70 -7.40
C SER A 259 10.82 -0.98 -8.34
N ARG A 260 10.79 -0.32 -9.51
CA ARG A 260 9.74 -0.54 -10.51
C ARG A 260 9.74 -1.98 -11.02
N THR A 261 10.90 -2.51 -11.39
CA THR A 261 11.01 -3.88 -11.89
C THR A 261 10.68 -4.91 -10.82
N ALA A 262 11.04 -4.66 -9.55
CA ALA A 262 10.67 -5.52 -8.43
C ALA A 262 9.15 -5.56 -8.22
N ILE A 263 8.48 -4.41 -8.29
CA ILE A 263 7.01 -4.31 -8.20
C ILE A 263 6.34 -5.06 -9.35
N GLU A 264 6.80 -4.87 -10.58
CA GLU A 264 6.27 -5.56 -11.77
C GLU A 264 6.39 -7.09 -11.61
N ARG A 265 7.57 -7.59 -11.21
CA ARG A 265 7.78 -9.02 -10.95
C ARG A 265 6.87 -9.57 -9.85
N LEU A 266 6.71 -8.85 -8.75
CA LEU A 266 5.84 -9.28 -7.64
C LEU A 266 4.37 -9.31 -8.07
N SER A 267 3.93 -8.31 -8.83
CA SER A 267 2.57 -8.25 -9.37
C SER A 267 2.30 -9.43 -10.30
N ASP A 268 3.24 -9.80 -11.16
CA ASP A 268 3.09 -10.94 -12.06
C ASP A 268 3.04 -12.27 -11.28
N GLN A 269 3.89 -12.43 -10.26
CA GLN A 269 3.86 -13.61 -9.39
C GLN A 269 2.52 -13.76 -8.64
N LEU A 270 1.96 -12.65 -8.13
CA LEU A 270 0.65 -12.64 -7.47
C LEU A 270 -0.47 -13.03 -8.44
N ARG A 271 -0.48 -12.45 -9.64
CA ARG A 271 -1.48 -12.81 -10.68
C ARG A 271 -1.43 -14.28 -11.04
N THR A 272 -0.23 -14.85 -11.23
CA THR A 272 -0.10 -16.28 -11.53
C THR A 272 -0.65 -17.13 -10.37
N ARG A 273 -0.32 -16.80 -9.11
CA ARG A 273 -0.83 -17.53 -7.94
C ARG A 273 -2.35 -17.44 -7.81
N GLU A 274 -2.94 -16.26 -8.00
CA GLU A 274 -4.38 -16.08 -7.96
C GLU A 274 -5.07 -16.92 -9.05
N MET A 275 -4.54 -16.91 -10.27
CA MET A 275 -5.09 -17.70 -11.37
C MET A 275 -5.01 -19.21 -11.10
N THR A 276 -3.90 -19.70 -10.57
CA THR A 276 -3.74 -21.12 -10.20
C THR A 276 -4.71 -21.50 -9.08
N ALA A 277 -4.82 -20.70 -8.01
CA ALA A 277 -5.73 -20.97 -6.91
C ALA A 277 -7.20 -21.00 -7.36
N LEU A 278 -7.61 -20.08 -8.22
CA LEU A 278 -8.96 -20.06 -8.80
C LEU A 278 -9.22 -21.29 -9.69
N ALA A 279 -8.23 -21.76 -10.44
CA ALA A 279 -8.34 -22.95 -11.27
C ALA A 279 -8.49 -24.22 -10.40
N GLU A 280 -7.66 -24.37 -9.37
CA GLU A 280 -7.75 -25.46 -8.40
C GLU A 280 -9.11 -25.46 -7.70
N HIS A 281 -9.60 -24.30 -7.25
CA HIS A 281 -10.91 -24.17 -6.62
C HIS A 281 -12.05 -24.59 -7.56
N ARG A 282 -12.01 -24.18 -8.83
CA ARG A 282 -13.01 -24.60 -9.83
C ARG A 282 -12.98 -26.10 -10.07
N LEU A 283 -11.80 -26.70 -10.16
CA LEU A 283 -11.66 -28.15 -10.34
C LEU A 283 -12.19 -28.92 -9.13
N ALA A 284 -11.89 -28.46 -7.91
CA ALA A 284 -12.41 -29.04 -6.67
C ALA A 284 -13.95 -29.03 -6.66
N GLY A 285 -14.58 -27.89 -6.95
CA GLY A 285 -16.04 -27.78 -7.03
C GLY A 285 -16.65 -28.65 -8.14
N GLN A 286 -15.99 -28.77 -9.29
CA GLN A 286 -16.44 -29.66 -10.37
C GLN A 286 -16.37 -31.14 -9.97
N LEU A 287 -15.28 -31.57 -9.35
CA LEU A 287 -15.12 -32.96 -8.87
C LEU A 287 -16.17 -33.29 -7.81
N GLN A 288 -16.45 -32.36 -6.89
CA GLN A 288 -17.49 -32.55 -5.89
C GLN A 288 -18.87 -32.74 -6.52
N ASN A 289 -19.23 -31.90 -7.50
CA ASN A 289 -20.51 -32.04 -8.20
C ASN A 289 -20.62 -33.34 -9.02
N LEU A 290 -19.48 -33.93 -9.46
CA LEU A 290 -19.47 -35.25 -10.10
C LEU A 290 -19.73 -36.38 -9.09
N ILE A 291 -19.18 -36.29 -7.88
CA ILE A 291 -19.39 -37.27 -6.80
C ILE A 291 -20.82 -37.16 -6.25
N GLN A 292 -21.30 -35.93 -6.08
CA GLN A 292 -22.55 -35.58 -5.44
C GLN A 292 -23.37 -34.61 -6.31
N PRO A 293 -24.06 -35.11 -7.35
CA PRO A 293 -24.86 -34.26 -8.23
C PRO A 293 -26.10 -33.76 -7.49
N VAL A 294 -26.22 -32.44 -7.31
CA VAL A 294 -27.36 -31.81 -6.62
C VAL A 294 -28.43 -31.42 -7.65
N PRO A 295 -29.65 -31.99 -7.59
CA PRO A 295 -30.75 -31.57 -8.45
C PRO A 295 -31.12 -30.10 -8.20
N ARG A 296 -31.34 -29.34 -9.28
CA ARG A 296 -31.71 -27.92 -9.17
C ARG A 296 -33.12 -27.72 -8.62
N ASP A 297 -34.03 -28.58 -9.04
CA ASP A 297 -35.45 -28.52 -8.69
C ASP A 297 -35.85 -29.73 -7.86
N PRO A 298 -36.97 -29.65 -7.09
CA PRO A 298 -37.52 -30.81 -6.42
C PRO A 298 -37.70 -31.99 -7.39
N PHE A 299 -37.37 -33.19 -6.93
CA PHE A 299 -37.36 -34.40 -7.75
C PHE A 299 -38.21 -35.51 -7.12
N PRO A 300 -38.88 -36.34 -7.94
CA PRO A 300 -39.76 -37.38 -7.44
C PRO A 300 -38.97 -38.59 -6.92
N LEU A 301 -39.49 -39.20 -5.86
CA LEU A 301 -39.10 -40.50 -5.32
C LEU A 301 -40.38 -41.34 -5.12
N ALA A 302 -40.26 -42.65 -4.92
CA ALA A 302 -41.43 -43.50 -4.73
C ALA A 302 -42.23 -43.07 -3.48
N GLY A 303 -43.43 -42.51 -3.68
CA GLY A 303 -44.28 -41.99 -2.60
C GLY A 303 -43.75 -40.73 -1.89
N LEU A 304 -42.69 -40.11 -2.39
CA LEU A 304 -42.07 -38.91 -1.81
C LEU A 304 -41.71 -37.90 -2.91
N GLU A 305 -41.62 -36.63 -2.53
CA GLU A 305 -40.97 -35.58 -3.32
C GLU A 305 -39.78 -35.05 -2.50
N ALA A 306 -38.61 -34.88 -3.11
CA ALA A 306 -37.40 -34.52 -2.41
C ALA A 306 -36.77 -33.24 -2.95
N VAL A 307 -36.10 -32.48 -2.08
CA VAL A 307 -35.22 -31.38 -2.47
C VAL A 307 -33.95 -31.46 -1.64
N VAL A 308 -32.83 -31.09 -2.26
CA VAL A 308 -31.53 -31.12 -1.62
C VAL A 308 -30.84 -29.77 -1.82
N ASN A 309 -30.22 -29.29 -0.76
CA ASN A 309 -29.28 -28.19 -0.82
C ASN A 309 -27.94 -28.70 -0.31
N TYR A 310 -26.89 -28.40 -1.07
CA TYR A 310 -25.51 -28.60 -0.65
C TYR A 310 -24.78 -27.30 -0.91
N LEU A 311 -24.29 -26.67 0.16
CA LEU A 311 -23.61 -25.39 0.12
C LEU A 311 -22.23 -25.56 0.72
N PRO A 312 -21.16 -25.52 -0.10
CA PRO A 312 -19.81 -25.55 0.43
C PRO A 312 -19.51 -24.26 1.20
N ALA A 313 -18.67 -24.33 2.23
CA ALA A 313 -18.29 -23.15 3.02
C ALA A 313 -17.59 -22.06 2.16
N GLU A 314 -17.98 -20.78 2.31
CA GLU A 314 -17.43 -19.70 1.47
C GLU A 314 -15.91 -19.48 1.64
N SER A 315 -15.37 -19.78 2.82
CA SER A 315 -13.95 -19.62 3.14
C SER A 315 -13.09 -20.83 2.73
N ALA A 316 -13.72 -21.93 2.36
CA ALA A 316 -13.06 -23.16 2.01
C ALA A 316 -12.79 -23.20 0.49
N ALA A 317 -11.53 -22.98 0.10
CA ALA A 317 -11.03 -23.41 -1.20
C ALA A 317 -10.98 -24.96 -1.33
N ARG A 318 -11.82 -25.67 -0.58
CA ARG A 318 -11.66 -27.05 -0.14
C ARG A 318 -12.99 -27.80 -0.31
N VAL A 319 -12.88 -29.04 -0.76
CA VAL A 319 -13.99 -29.98 -0.90
C VAL A 319 -14.49 -30.37 0.50
N GLY A 320 -15.80 -30.50 0.64
CA GLY A 320 -16.45 -30.74 1.92
C GLY A 320 -16.55 -32.19 2.38
N GLY A 321 -16.77 -32.37 3.69
CA GLY A 321 -17.00 -33.67 4.35
C GLY A 321 -18.47 -34.11 4.33
N ASP A 322 -19.38 -33.16 4.15
CA ASP A 322 -20.82 -33.37 4.07
C ASP A 322 -21.22 -34.22 2.87
N TRP A 323 -22.20 -35.10 3.06
CA TRP A 323 -22.83 -35.85 1.99
C TRP A 323 -24.29 -36.16 2.22
N TYR A 324 -24.99 -36.44 1.12
CA TYR A 324 -26.31 -37.05 1.16
C TYR A 324 -26.41 -38.19 0.15
N HIS A 325 -27.45 -39.00 0.30
CA HIS A 325 -27.93 -39.89 -0.73
C HIS A 325 -29.46 -40.00 -0.66
N ALA A 326 -30.13 -39.96 -1.81
CA ALA A 326 -31.58 -40.09 -1.91
C ALA A 326 -31.94 -40.82 -3.20
N GLN A 327 -32.59 -41.97 -3.10
CA GLN A 327 -32.88 -42.82 -4.25
C GLN A 327 -34.09 -43.73 -4.01
N SER A 328 -34.89 -43.92 -5.06
CA SER A 328 -35.87 -45.02 -5.13
C SER A 328 -35.17 -46.32 -5.53
N LEU A 329 -35.37 -47.37 -4.76
CA LEU A 329 -34.74 -48.67 -4.93
C LEU A 329 -35.61 -49.58 -5.82
N PRO A 330 -35.03 -50.64 -6.43
CA PRO A 330 -35.78 -51.55 -7.31
C PRO A 330 -36.95 -52.29 -6.65
N ASP A 331 -36.94 -52.41 -5.32
CA ASP A 331 -38.00 -53.02 -4.51
C ASP A 331 -39.12 -52.03 -4.13
N GLY A 332 -39.08 -50.80 -4.65
CA GLY A 332 -40.07 -49.76 -4.42
C GLY A 332 -39.86 -48.93 -3.15
N LYS A 333 -38.89 -49.28 -2.31
CA LYS A 333 -38.54 -48.48 -1.12
C LYS A 333 -37.70 -47.27 -1.49
N VAL A 334 -37.63 -46.27 -0.62
CA VAL A 334 -36.78 -45.09 -0.79
C VAL A 334 -35.73 -45.06 0.31
N VAL A 335 -34.46 -44.88 -0.06
CA VAL A 335 -33.39 -44.61 0.90
C VAL A 335 -33.12 -43.12 0.96
N LEU A 336 -32.89 -42.62 2.17
CA LEU A 336 -32.48 -41.25 2.48
C LEU A 336 -31.30 -41.32 3.44
N ALA A 337 -30.23 -40.60 3.17
CA ALA A 337 -29.08 -40.52 4.04
C ALA A 337 -28.47 -39.12 3.99
N VAL A 338 -27.99 -38.65 5.14
CA VAL A 338 -27.16 -37.46 5.28
C VAL A 338 -26.04 -37.81 6.26
N GLY A 339 -24.85 -37.28 6.04
CA GLY A 339 -23.73 -37.50 6.92
C GLY A 339 -22.65 -36.48 6.71
N ASP A 340 -21.68 -36.50 7.62
CA ASP A 340 -20.52 -35.62 7.62
C ASP A 340 -19.29 -36.41 8.08
N VAL A 341 -18.15 -36.16 7.45
CA VAL A 341 -16.86 -36.76 7.79
C VAL A 341 -16.03 -35.72 8.50
N ALA A 342 -15.62 -36.04 9.73
CA ALA A 342 -14.83 -35.13 10.55
C ALA A 342 -13.51 -34.75 9.86
N GLY A 343 -13.20 -33.46 9.87
CA GLY A 343 -12.01 -32.91 9.22
C GLY A 343 -12.40 -31.91 8.14
N HIS A 344 -11.46 -31.56 7.25
CA HIS A 344 -11.73 -30.62 6.16
C HIS A 344 -10.85 -30.92 4.94
N GLY A 345 -11.31 -30.53 3.75
CA GLY A 345 -10.52 -30.66 2.52
C GLY A 345 -10.49 -32.06 1.94
N LEU A 346 -9.43 -32.36 1.19
CA LEU A 346 -9.38 -33.56 0.34
C LEU A 346 -9.51 -34.87 1.11
N ASP A 347 -9.01 -34.96 2.35
CA ASP A 347 -9.12 -36.17 3.16
C ASP A 347 -10.57 -36.43 3.61
N ALA A 348 -11.27 -35.40 4.09
CA ALA A 348 -12.68 -35.48 4.45
C ALA A 348 -13.55 -35.80 3.22
N ALA A 349 -13.28 -35.14 2.09
CA ALA A 349 -13.97 -35.39 0.83
C ALA A 349 -13.75 -36.80 0.28
N SER A 350 -12.53 -37.33 0.40
CA SER A 350 -12.23 -38.72 0.05
C SER A 350 -13.02 -39.67 0.94
N GLY A 351 -12.99 -39.49 2.26
CA GLY A 351 -13.77 -40.28 3.21
C GLY A 351 -15.26 -40.25 2.89
N MET A 352 -15.79 -39.06 2.64
CA MET A 352 -17.18 -38.82 2.23
C MET A 352 -17.55 -39.63 0.99
N ALA A 353 -16.72 -39.57 -0.06
CA ALA A 353 -16.96 -40.32 -1.29
C ALA A 353 -16.99 -41.83 -1.03
N HIS A 354 -16.07 -42.35 -0.21
CA HIS A 354 -16.06 -43.76 0.19
C HIS A 354 -17.35 -44.15 0.91
N LEU A 355 -17.81 -43.36 1.89
CA LEU A 355 -19.03 -43.65 2.64
C LEU A 355 -20.27 -43.65 1.74
N ARG A 356 -20.41 -42.63 0.90
CA ARG A 356 -21.54 -42.50 -0.04
C ARG A 356 -21.56 -43.67 -1.03
N PHE A 357 -20.44 -43.98 -1.70
CA PHE A 357 -20.41 -45.05 -2.70
C PHE A 357 -20.53 -46.44 -2.07
N ALA A 358 -19.99 -46.66 -0.87
CA ALA A 358 -20.20 -47.91 -0.14
C ALA A 358 -21.67 -48.12 0.23
N LEU A 359 -22.36 -47.07 0.68
CA LEU A 359 -23.81 -47.11 0.92
C LEU A 359 -24.56 -47.53 -0.36
N VAL A 360 -24.28 -46.89 -1.50
CA VAL A 360 -24.89 -47.24 -2.79
C VAL A 360 -24.60 -48.70 -3.15
N ALA A 361 -23.37 -49.17 -2.97
CA ALA A 361 -23.00 -50.55 -3.25
C ALA A 361 -23.79 -51.56 -2.39
N TRP A 362 -23.91 -51.33 -1.08
CA TRP A 362 -24.68 -52.18 -0.17
C TRP A 362 -26.18 -52.17 -0.47
N LEU A 363 -26.71 -51.02 -0.90
CA LEU A 363 -28.09 -50.93 -1.38
C LEU A 363 -28.29 -51.74 -2.67
N SER A 364 -27.32 -51.73 -3.58
CA SER A 364 -27.44 -52.47 -4.85
C SER A 364 -27.54 -53.99 -4.65
N ILE A 365 -26.95 -54.53 -3.57
CA ILE A 365 -27.00 -55.96 -3.22
C ILE A 365 -28.17 -56.34 -2.28
N GLY A 366 -29.08 -55.42 -1.98
CA GLY A 366 -30.32 -55.73 -1.26
C GLY A 366 -30.32 -55.44 0.25
N ILE A 367 -29.29 -54.80 0.82
CA ILE A 367 -29.31 -54.42 2.24
C ILE A 367 -30.26 -53.23 2.44
N ARG A 368 -31.22 -53.36 3.36
CA ARG A 368 -32.28 -52.35 3.61
C ARG A 368 -32.40 -51.91 5.07
N ASP A 369 -31.76 -52.61 5.99
CA ASP A 369 -31.83 -52.28 7.41
C ASP A 369 -30.86 -51.14 7.73
N PRO A 370 -31.34 -49.95 8.18
CA PRO A 370 -30.46 -48.84 8.54
C PRO A 370 -29.44 -49.19 9.63
N SER A 371 -29.77 -50.08 10.57
CA SER A 371 -28.84 -50.54 11.62
C SER A 371 -27.63 -51.24 10.99
N VAL A 372 -27.90 -52.14 10.04
CA VAL A 372 -26.87 -52.90 9.32
C VAL A 372 -26.02 -51.98 8.45
N LEU A 373 -26.65 -51.05 7.71
CA LEU A 373 -25.96 -50.08 6.88
C LEU A 373 -25.02 -49.18 7.69
N LEU A 374 -25.49 -48.63 8.82
CA LEU A 374 -24.67 -47.83 9.73
C LEU A 374 -23.53 -48.65 10.35
N GLY A 375 -23.77 -49.91 10.70
CA GLY A 375 -22.71 -50.81 11.17
C GLY A 375 -21.63 -51.08 10.12
N HIS A 376 -22.00 -51.18 8.82
CA HIS A 376 -21.04 -51.28 7.74
C HIS A 376 -20.26 -49.97 7.52
N LEU A 377 -20.94 -48.82 7.53
CA LEU A 377 -20.30 -47.51 7.47
C LEU A 377 -19.29 -47.32 8.62
N ASN A 378 -19.64 -47.73 9.83
CA ASN A 378 -18.78 -47.63 11.00
C ASN A 378 -17.47 -48.42 10.83
N ARG A 379 -17.56 -49.66 10.35
CA ARG A 379 -16.37 -50.48 10.05
C ARG A 379 -15.52 -49.87 8.95
N LEU A 380 -16.14 -49.31 7.92
CA LEU A 380 -15.42 -48.63 6.84
C LEU A 380 -14.67 -47.38 7.36
N CYS A 381 -15.30 -46.57 8.21
CA CYS A 381 -14.64 -45.46 8.89
C CYS A 381 -13.39 -45.93 9.67
N GLY A 382 -13.52 -47.01 10.45
CA GLY A 382 -12.38 -47.61 11.16
C GLY A 382 -11.25 -48.06 10.24
N GLN A 383 -11.57 -48.71 9.10
CA GLN A 383 -10.58 -49.12 8.09
C GLN A 383 -9.85 -47.94 7.44
N LEU A 384 -10.57 -46.84 7.19
CA LEU A 384 -10.03 -45.62 6.61
C LEU A 384 -9.35 -44.71 7.66
N SER A 385 -9.42 -45.07 8.94
CA SER A 385 -8.95 -44.23 10.06
C SER A 385 -9.57 -42.83 10.06
N ILE A 386 -10.84 -42.73 9.67
CA ILE A 386 -11.64 -41.51 9.69
C ILE A 386 -12.78 -41.65 10.70
N THR A 387 -13.32 -40.52 11.14
CA THR A 387 -14.55 -40.49 11.96
C THR A 387 -15.60 -39.64 11.26
N GLY A 388 -16.86 -39.84 11.60
CA GLY A 388 -17.94 -39.08 10.99
C GLY A 388 -19.28 -39.32 11.66
N THR A 389 -20.28 -38.59 11.20
CA THR A 389 -21.66 -38.74 11.63
C THR A 389 -22.53 -39.13 10.43
N ALA A 390 -23.59 -39.88 10.67
CA ALA A 390 -24.56 -40.18 9.61
C ALA A 390 -25.96 -40.46 10.17
N VAL A 391 -26.96 -40.20 9.35
CA VAL A 391 -28.33 -40.66 9.50
C VAL A 391 -28.69 -41.44 8.26
N VAL A 392 -29.29 -42.62 8.43
CA VAL A 392 -29.76 -43.47 7.32
C VAL A 392 -31.21 -43.83 7.60
N ALA A 393 -32.06 -43.62 6.61
CA ALA A 393 -33.48 -43.92 6.66
C ALA A 393 -33.92 -44.68 5.41
N VAL A 394 -34.82 -45.64 5.59
CA VAL A 394 -35.48 -46.41 4.54
C VAL A 394 -36.98 -46.26 4.71
N TYR A 395 -37.60 -45.61 3.75
CA TYR A 395 -39.03 -45.37 3.67
C TYR A 395 -39.70 -46.44 2.81
N ASP A 396 -40.78 -47.00 3.33
CA ASP A 396 -41.67 -47.91 2.60
C ASP A 396 -42.96 -47.16 2.20
N PRO A 397 -43.17 -46.88 0.90
CA PRO A 397 -44.34 -46.17 0.43
C PRO A 397 -45.66 -46.91 0.68
N ALA A 398 -45.65 -48.25 0.73
CA ALA A 398 -46.86 -49.04 0.92
C ALA A 398 -47.41 -48.90 2.35
N THR A 399 -46.52 -48.83 3.33
CA THR A 399 -46.88 -48.72 4.75
C THR A 399 -46.81 -47.29 5.28
N ARG A 400 -46.09 -46.41 4.57
CA ARG A 400 -45.67 -45.05 4.96
C ARG A 400 -44.81 -45.05 6.23
N VAL A 401 -44.04 -46.11 6.44
CA VAL A 401 -43.14 -46.25 7.58
C VAL A 401 -41.75 -45.78 7.18
N LEU A 402 -41.15 -44.89 7.98
CA LEU A 402 -39.78 -44.43 7.83
C LEU A 402 -38.91 -45.14 8.88
N CYS A 403 -38.26 -46.24 8.52
CA CYS A 403 -37.31 -46.91 9.39
C CYS A 403 -35.97 -46.17 9.33
N TRP A 404 -35.40 -45.73 10.45
CA TRP A 404 -34.18 -44.94 10.44
C TRP A 404 -33.31 -45.13 11.68
N GLY A 405 -32.01 -44.93 11.52
CA GLY A 405 -31.02 -44.94 12.60
C GLY A 405 -30.05 -43.76 12.45
N ARG A 406 -29.27 -43.49 13.50
CA ARG A 406 -28.25 -42.43 13.50
C ARG A 406 -26.95 -42.87 14.16
N ALA A 407 -25.84 -42.36 13.64
CA ALA A 407 -24.51 -42.47 14.20
C ALA A 407 -24.00 -41.07 14.54
N GLY A 408 -24.16 -40.62 15.79
CA GLY A 408 -23.74 -39.30 16.26
C GLY A 408 -24.49 -38.09 15.66
N HIS A 409 -25.12 -38.24 14.50
CA HIS A 409 -25.65 -37.16 13.67
C HIS A 409 -26.83 -36.40 14.29
N MET A 410 -27.19 -35.27 13.68
CA MET A 410 -28.33 -34.44 14.05
C MET A 410 -29.64 -35.23 13.92
N VAL A 411 -30.64 -34.84 14.71
CA VAL A 411 -31.96 -35.48 14.69
C VAL A 411 -32.81 -34.80 13.61
N PRO A 412 -33.37 -35.56 12.64
CA PRO A 412 -34.21 -34.97 11.60
C PRO A 412 -35.44 -34.29 12.20
N LEU A 413 -35.88 -33.21 11.58
CA LEU A 413 -37.13 -32.52 11.95
C LEU A 413 -38.30 -33.13 11.18
N LEU A 414 -39.41 -33.39 11.87
CA LEU A 414 -40.70 -33.73 11.29
C LEU A 414 -41.62 -32.52 11.43
N SER A 415 -42.19 -32.08 10.31
CA SER A 415 -43.27 -31.10 10.30
C SER A 415 -44.58 -31.76 9.87
N ARG A 416 -45.62 -31.55 10.66
CA ARG A 416 -46.97 -32.07 10.45
C ARG A 416 -48.00 -31.08 10.95
N ALA A 417 -49.00 -30.77 10.12
CA ALA A 417 -50.16 -29.96 10.49
C ALA A 417 -49.83 -28.62 11.19
N GLY A 418 -48.73 -27.97 10.79
CA GLY A 418 -48.32 -26.69 11.37
C GLY A 418 -47.30 -26.77 12.51
N GLU A 419 -46.97 -27.96 12.99
CA GLU A 419 -46.02 -28.17 14.09
C GLU A 419 -44.75 -28.84 13.57
N THR A 420 -43.58 -28.34 14.01
CA THR A 420 -42.27 -28.86 13.60
C THR A 420 -41.44 -29.25 14.80
N ASP A 421 -41.20 -30.54 14.98
CA ASP A 421 -40.44 -31.10 16.11
C ASP A 421 -39.39 -32.11 15.64
N PRO A 422 -38.29 -32.29 16.39
CA PRO A 422 -37.35 -33.36 16.13
C PRO A 422 -38.03 -34.73 16.27
N LEU A 423 -37.67 -35.68 15.40
CA LEU A 423 -38.08 -37.08 15.59
C LEU A 423 -37.53 -37.65 16.92
N ASP A 424 -38.15 -38.72 17.42
CA ASP A 424 -37.61 -39.46 18.56
C ASP A 424 -36.17 -39.90 18.28
N ARG A 425 -35.26 -39.75 19.25
CA ARG A 425 -33.82 -39.90 19.02
C ARG A 425 -33.34 -41.34 19.27
N PRO A 426 -32.97 -42.12 18.24
CA PRO A 426 -32.27 -43.38 18.47
C PRO A 426 -30.87 -43.10 19.05
N PRO A 427 -30.36 -43.97 19.94
CA PRO A 427 -28.98 -43.91 20.39
C PRO A 427 -28.03 -44.37 19.26
N GLY A 428 -26.76 -43.96 19.33
CA GLY A 428 -25.73 -44.38 18.39
C GLY A 428 -24.49 -43.49 18.49
N LEU A 429 -23.32 -44.12 18.58
CA LEU A 429 -22.02 -43.43 18.64
C LEU A 429 -21.70 -42.79 17.27
N LEU A 430 -20.75 -41.86 17.19
CA LEU A 430 -20.23 -41.43 15.90
C LEU A 430 -19.51 -42.60 15.19
N LEU A 431 -19.54 -42.60 13.86
CA LEU A 431 -18.87 -43.61 13.03
C LEU A 431 -17.36 -43.59 13.27
N GLY A 432 -16.74 -44.78 13.32
CA GLY A 432 -15.29 -44.95 13.49
C GLY A 432 -14.78 -44.78 14.92
N ALA A 433 -15.63 -44.40 15.89
CA ALA A 433 -15.21 -44.23 17.29
C ALA A 433 -15.23 -45.53 18.10
N GLY A 434 -15.88 -46.59 17.63
CA GLY A 434 -15.86 -47.89 18.27
C GLY A 434 -16.24 -49.01 17.31
N ASP A 435 -15.43 -50.06 17.25
CA ASP A 435 -15.53 -51.12 16.23
C ASP A 435 -16.87 -51.88 16.27
N ASP A 436 -17.39 -52.13 17.47
CA ASP A 436 -18.62 -52.91 17.72
C ASP A 436 -19.84 -52.05 18.10
N ALA A 437 -19.84 -50.76 17.69
CA ALA A 437 -20.97 -49.87 17.97
C ALA A 437 -22.27 -50.39 17.32
N ALA A 438 -23.34 -50.50 18.13
CA ALA A 438 -24.68 -50.83 17.66
C ALA A 438 -25.47 -49.56 17.32
N TYR A 439 -26.31 -49.65 16.28
CA TYR A 439 -27.11 -48.53 15.77
C TYR A 439 -28.61 -48.87 15.76
N PRO A 440 -29.32 -48.79 16.90
CA PRO A 440 -30.75 -49.05 16.96
C PRO A 440 -31.55 -48.15 16.03
N VAL A 441 -32.69 -48.66 15.57
CA VAL A 441 -33.57 -47.98 14.62
C VAL A 441 -34.94 -47.67 15.23
N LEU A 442 -35.56 -46.60 14.76
CA LEU A 442 -36.95 -46.25 15.03
C LEU A 442 -37.74 -46.22 13.72
N ALA A 443 -39.04 -46.46 13.80
CA ALA A 443 -39.90 -46.63 12.63
C ALA A 443 -41.20 -45.83 12.73
N PRO A 444 -41.16 -44.49 12.83
CA PRO A 444 -42.35 -43.66 12.81
C PRO A 444 -43.16 -43.85 11.53
N ARG A 445 -44.48 -43.78 11.67
CA ARG A 445 -45.41 -43.76 10.54
C ARG A 445 -45.70 -42.32 10.11
N LEU A 446 -45.43 -42.05 8.84
CA LEU A 446 -45.69 -40.75 8.22
C LEU A 446 -47.09 -40.71 7.59
N SER A 447 -47.61 -39.49 7.45
CA SER A 447 -48.89 -39.17 6.83
C SER A 447 -48.66 -38.33 5.57
N PRO A 448 -49.56 -38.40 4.57
CA PRO A 448 -49.49 -37.52 3.41
C PRO A 448 -49.43 -36.04 3.82
N GLY A 449 -48.54 -35.29 3.18
CA GLY A 449 -48.28 -33.89 3.51
C GLY A 449 -47.22 -33.67 4.59
N ASP A 450 -46.80 -34.71 5.32
CA ASP A 450 -45.67 -34.58 6.26
C ASP A 450 -44.40 -34.16 5.52
N LEU A 451 -43.60 -33.31 6.17
CA LEU A 451 -42.26 -32.92 5.74
C LEU A 451 -41.22 -33.45 6.71
N VAL A 452 -40.14 -34.07 6.21
CA VAL A 452 -38.99 -34.47 7.02
C VAL A 452 -37.74 -33.78 6.50
N LEU A 453 -37.02 -33.09 7.38
CA LEU A 453 -35.76 -32.40 7.08
C LEU A 453 -34.58 -33.10 7.76
N PHE A 454 -33.67 -33.63 6.96
CA PHE A 454 -32.34 -34.08 7.36
C PHE A 454 -31.35 -32.95 7.10
N TYR A 455 -30.40 -32.73 8.01
CA TYR A 455 -29.47 -31.60 7.94
C TYR A 455 -28.19 -31.88 8.72
N THR A 456 -27.10 -31.26 8.27
CA THR A 456 -25.80 -31.23 8.95
C THR A 456 -25.70 -30.04 9.91
N ASP A 457 -24.66 -30.03 10.74
CA ASP A 457 -24.40 -29.00 11.76
C ASP A 457 -24.10 -27.62 11.17
N GLY A 458 -23.63 -27.52 9.92
CA GLY A 458 -23.50 -26.22 9.23
C GLY A 458 -24.81 -25.43 9.09
N LEU A 459 -25.98 -26.07 9.26
CA LEU A 459 -27.25 -25.35 9.39
C LEU A 459 -27.37 -24.57 10.71
N ILE A 460 -26.70 -25.04 11.77
CA ILE A 460 -26.80 -24.53 13.15
C ILE A 460 -25.56 -23.73 13.56
N GLU A 461 -24.35 -24.14 13.17
CA GLU A 461 -23.08 -23.56 13.65
C GLU A 461 -22.71 -22.20 13.04
N ARG A 462 -23.70 -21.45 12.52
CA ARG A 462 -23.49 -20.12 11.94
C ARG A 462 -23.16 -19.11 13.04
N ARG A 463 -21.95 -18.55 13.04
CA ARG A 463 -21.47 -17.58 14.05
C ARG A 463 -22.11 -16.18 13.98
N ALA A 464 -23.19 -15.99 13.23
CA ALA A 464 -23.92 -14.73 13.14
C ALA A 464 -25.07 -14.70 14.18
N PRO A 465 -24.91 -14.05 15.35
CA PRO A 465 -25.87 -14.07 16.45
C PRO A 465 -27.26 -13.46 16.15
N GLU A 466 -27.43 -12.80 15.00
CA GLU A 466 -28.70 -12.17 14.59
C GLU A 466 -29.65 -13.12 13.83
N GLN A 467 -29.19 -14.31 13.45
CA GLN A 467 -29.96 -15.25 12.61
C GLN A 467 -29.99 -16.64 13.24
N ASP A 468 -30.94 -16.91 14.13
CA ASP A 468 -31.32 -18.28 14.49
C ASP A 468 -32.00 -18.95 13.28
N LEU A 469 -31.18 -19.39 12.31
CA LEU A 469 -31.64 -19.99 11.06
C LEU A 469 -32.43 -21.26 11.32
N LEU A 470 -32.05 -22.05 12.33
CA LEU A 470 -32.80 -23.25 12.71
C LEU A 470 -34.23 -22.89 13.13
N ARG A 471 -34.42 -21.83 13.92
CA ARG A 471 -35.75 -21.33 14.26
C ARG A 471 -36.51 -20.87 13.02
N GLN A 472 -35.90 -20.12 12.11
CA GLN A 472 -36.54 -19.67 10.86
C GLN A 472 -36.95 -20.86 9.97
N VAL A 473 -36.10 -21.90 9.90
CA VAL A 473 -36.39 -23.14 9.19
C VAL A 473 -37.56 -23.87 9.83
N ARG A 474 -37.62 -23.97 11.17
CA ARG A 474 -38.77 -24.56 11.89
C ARG A 474 -40.06 -23.79 11.63
N GLU A 475 -40.03 -22.46 11.73
CA GLU A 475 -41.19 -21.59 11.46
C GLU A 475 -41.67 -21.76 10.01
N THR A 476 -40.75 -21.85 9.06
CA THR A 476 -41.07 -22.05 7.64
C THR A 476 -41.66 -23.43 7.39
N LEU A 477 -41.05 -24.48 7.94
CA LEU A 477 -41.57 -25.86 7.86
C LEU A 477 -42.98 -25.95 8.44
N SER A 478 -43.23 -25.30 9.59
CA SER A 478 -44.56 -25.20 10.20
C SER A 478 -45.55 -24.48 9.29
N ALA A 479 -45.19 -23.33 8.72
CA ALA A 479 -46.07 -22.61 7.80
C ALA A 479 -46.41 -23.44 6.55
N LEU A 480 -45.44 -24.19 6.01
CA LEU A 480 -45.62 -25.03 4.83
C LEU A 480 -46.58 -26.21 5.04
N THR A 481 -46.61 -26.79 6.24
CA THR A 481 -47.53 -27.91 6.54
C THR A 481 -48.88 -27.44 7.09
N ALA A 482 -48.97 -26.23 7.65
CA ALA A 482 -50.23 -25.62 8.06
C ALA A 482 -51.11 -25.22 6.86
N THR A 483 -50.50 -24.57 5.85
CA THR A 483 -51.17 -24.13 4.62
C THR A 483 -50.34 -24.54 3.40
N PRO A 484 -50.54 -25.78 2.90
CA PRO A 484 -49.81 -26.28 1.74
C PRO A 484 -50.06 -25.41 0.51
N GLY A 485 -49.04 -24.66 0.08
CA GLY A 485 -49.06 -23.91 -1.18
C GLY A 485 -48.77 -24.80 -2.39
N GLU A 486 -48.73 -24.19 -3.59
CA GLU A 486 -48.50 -24.94 -4.84
C GLU A 486 -47.11 -25.60 -4.93
N GLN A 487 -46.09 -25.09 -4.21
CA GLN A 487 -44.70 -25.59 -4.26
C GLN A 487 -43.95 -25.46 -2.92
N PRO A 488 -44.29 -26.27 -1.89
CA PRO A 488 -43.71 -26.11 -0.56
C PRO A 488 -42.20 -26.35 -0.52
N LEU A 489 -41.68 -27.32 -1.28
CA LEU A 489 -40.25 -27.64 -1.30
C LEU A 489 -39.39 -26.59 -2.02
N ALA A 490 -39.93 -25.92 -3.05
CA ALA A 490 -39.22 -24.82 -3.71
C ALA A 490 -39.00 -23.64 -2.76
N ARG A 491 -40.03 -23.28 -1.97
CA ARG A 491 -39.91 -22.22 -0.96
C ARG A 491 -38.92 -22.58 0.15
N LEU A 492 -38.89 -23.84 0.58
CA LEU A 492 -37.90 -24.31 1.56
C LEU A 492 -36.47 -24.25 0.99
N ARG A 493 -36.28 -24.67 -0.26
CA ARG A 493 -34.99 -24.59 -0.96
C ARG A 493 -34.45 -23.17 -0.98
N ASP A 494 -35.29 -22.19 -1.31
CA ASP A 494 -34.85 -20.81 -1.45
C ASP A 494 -34.38 -20.22 -0.11
N LEU A 495 -35.01 -20.60 1.01
CA LEU A 495 -34.55 -20.26 2.37
C LEU A 495 -33.22 -20.94 2.73
N LEU A 496 -33.06 -22.20 2.34
CA LEU A 496 -31.87 -23.00 2.66
C LEU A 496 -30.70 -22.69 1.73
N ASN A 497 -30.89 -21.91 0.66
CA ASN A 497 -29.87 -21.57 -0.33
C ASN A 497 -29.00 -20.36 0.07
N HIS A 498 -28.62 -20.30 1.35
CA HIS A 498 -27.76 -19.25 1.91
C HIS A 498 -26.47 -19.87 2.47
N PRO A 499 -25.29 -19.64 1.84
CA PRO A 499 -24.03 -20.23 2.27
C PRO A 499 -23.70 -19.90 3.74
N SER A 500 -23.03 -20.83 4.42
CA SER A 500 -22.34 -20.54 5.67
C SER A 500 -20.88 -20.19 5.35
N PRO A 501 -20.29 -19.16 5.99
CA PRO A 501 -18.88 -18.85 5.80
C PRO A 501 -17.95 -19.86 6.51
N ASP A 502 -18.48 -20.57 7.52
CA ASP A 502 -17.68 -21.33 8.49
C ASP A 502 -17.64 -22.84 8.22
N ASP A 503 -18.72 -23.42 7.69
CA ASP A 503 -18.83 -24.87 7.49
C ASP A 503 -19.75 -25.25 6.32
N ASP A 504 -19.59 -26.46 5.80
CA ASP A 504 -20.46 -27.01 4.76
C ASP A 504 -21.87 -27.19 5.29
N THR A 505 -22.88 -26.95 4.45
CA THR A 505 -24.27 -27.18 4.83
C THR A 505 -24.91 -28.12 3.82
N CYS A 506 -25.29 -29.31 4.27
CA CYS A 506 -26.09 -30.25 3.51
C CYS A 506 -27.45 -30.44 4.17
N THR A 507 -28.51 -30.23 3.39
CA THR A 507 -29.88 -30.50 3.81
C THR A 507 -30.63 -31.33 2.76
N LEU A 508 -31.37 -32.33 3.22
CA LEU A 508 -32.26 -33.16 2.41
C LEU A 508 -33.66 -33.08 3.02
N ALA A 509 -34.60 -32.47 2.30
CA ALA A 509 -35.99 -32.40 2.71
C ALA A 509 -36.85 -33.31 1.83
N VAL A 510 -37.78 -34.04 2.45
CA VAL A 510 -38.74 -34.89 1.74
C VAL A 510 -40.17 -34.58 2.17
N ARG A 511 -41.08 -34.62 1.21
CA ARG A 511 -42.53 -34.49 1.39
C ARG A 511 -43.22 -35.80 1.08
N VAL A 512 -44.09 -36.24 1.97
CA VAL A 512 -44.90 -37.46 1.76
C VAL A 512 -46.05 -37.16 0.80
N LEU A 513 -46.10 -37.90 -0.31
CA LEU A 513 -47.14 -37.75 -1.31
C LEU A 513 -48.40 -38.56 -0.94
N PRO A 514 -49.59 -38.18 -1.49
CA PRO A 514 -50.86 -38.87 -1.24
C PRO A 514 -50.88 -40.36 -1.57
#